data_AF-A0A917QDX1-F1
#
_entry.id   AF-A0A917QDX1-F1
#
_cell.length_a   1.000
_cell.length_b   1.000
_cell.length_c   1.000
_cell.angle_alpha   90.00
_cell.angle_beta   90.00
_cell.angle_gamma   90.00
#
_symmetry.space_group_name_H-M   'P 1'
#
loop_
_entity.id
_entity.type
_entity.pdbx_description
1 polymer ?
#
loop_
_entity_poly.entity_id
_entity_poly.type
_entity_poly.pdbx_seq_one_letter_code
_entity_poly.pdbx_strand_id
1 'polypeptide(L)'
;MKPPAIGYLRRDISGVAQSWDETQIRSLAERLGYRFTKTVVFSNRTENPLGRLIDVVATSEAVAVVVPNLAHLGDDVPDSLLAVCEIVTVSPETTYARTLPAITV
;
A
#
# COMPACT_ATOMS: atom_id res chain seq x y z
N MET A 1 19.45 2.42 8.34
CA MET A 1 18.80 2.65 7.03
C MET A 1 17.32 2.85 7.26
N LYS A 2 16.64 3.69 6.46
CA LYS A 2 15.17 3.88 6.56
C LYS A 2 14.42 2.62 6.09
N PRO A 3 13.30 2.24 6.76
CA PRO A 3 12.50 1.07 6.37
C PRO A 3 11.89 1.23 4.97
N PRO A 4 11.89 0.19 4.13
CA PRO A 4 11.34 0.27 2.77
C PRO A 4 9.82 0.38 2.76
N ALA A 5 9.30 1.26 1.91
CA ALA A 5 7.89 1.34 1.57
C ALA A 5 7.69 1.27 0.05
N ILE A 6 6.54 0.73 -0.36
CA ILE A 6 6.05 0.81 -1.74
C ILE A 6 4.77 1.62 -1.79
N GLY A 7 4.53 2.27 -2.92
CA GLY A 7 3.24 2.83 -3.27
C GLY A 7 2.37 1.77 -3.94
N TYR A 8 1.06 1.86 -3.76
CA TYR A 8 0.11 1.08 -4.55
C TYR A 8 -1.10 1.93 -4.95
N LEU A 9 -1.50 1.82 -6.21
CA LEU A 9 -2.76 2.38 -6.68
C LEU A 9 -3.38 1.53 -7.80
N ARG A 10 -4.67 1.79 -8.01
CA ARG A 10 -5.46 1.29 -9.13
C ARG A 10 -5.70 2.42 -10.11
N ARG A 11 -5.17 2.31 -11.32
CA ARG A 11 -5.28 3.36 -12.36
C ARG A 11 -6.71 3.61 -12.81
N ASP A 12 -7.57 2.60 -12.74
CA ASP A 12 -8.99 2.72 -13.05
C ASP A 12 -9.78 3.48 -11.98
N ILE A 13 -9.21 3.60 -10.76
CA ILE A 13 -9.77 4.42 -9.68
C ILE A 13 -9.16 5.82 -9.70
N SER A 14 -7.84 5.94 -9.83
CA SER A 14 -7.16 7.24 -9.89
C SER A 14 -7.53 8.03 -11.16
N GLY A 15 -7.73 7.35 -12.29
CA GLY A 15 -8.02 7.99 -13.57
C GLY A 15 -6.98 9.06 -13.92
N VAL A 16 -7.46 10.27 -14.23
CA VAL A 16 -6.60 11.42 -14.57
C VAL A 16 -5.75 11.92 -13.40
N ALA A 17 -6.11 11.58 -12.15
CA ALA A 17 -5.39 11.99 -10.95
C ALA A 17 -4.19 11.09 -10.62
N GLN A 18 -3.90 10.05 -11.43
CA GLN A 18 -2.86 9.07 -11.11
C GLN A 18 -1.49 9.69 -10.78
N SER A 19 -1.00 10.65 -11.58
CA SER A 19 0.30 11.29 -11.33
C SER A 19 0.33 12.10 -10.03
N TRP A 20 -0.81 12.68 -9.66
CA TRP A 20 -0.99 13.36 -8.40
C TRP A 20 -0.96 12.38 -7.23
N ASP A 21 -1.71 11.28 -7.33
CA ASP A 21 -1.74 10.21 -6.33
C ASP A 21 -0.34 9.62 -6.10
N GLU A 22 0.42 9.33 -7.16
CA GLU A 22 1.80 8.83 -7.05
C GLU A 22 2.72 9.81 -6.32
N THR A 23 2.52 11.11 -6.56
CA THR A 23 3.29 12.16 -5.87
C THR A 23 2.94 12.20 -4.39
N GLN A 24 1.65 12.19 -4.04
CA GLN A 24 1.20 12.22 -2.65
C GLN A 24 1.64 10.98 -1.87
N ILE A 25 1.54 9.79 -2.48
CA ILE A 25 2.01 8.52 -1.92
C ILE A 25 3.49 8.61 -1.53
N ARG A 26 4.34 9.04 -2.47
CA ARG A 26 5.78 9.17 -2.24
C ARG A 26 6.08 10.19 -1.16
N SER A 27 5.47 11.38 -1.23
CA SER A 27 5.67 12.45 -0.25
C SER A 27 5.26 12.03 1.16
N LEU A 28 4.15 11.29 1.30
CA LEU A 28 3.72 10.76 2.59
C LEU A 28 4.70 9.71 3.12
N ALA A 29 5.11 8.74 2.30
CA ALA A 29 6.08 7.72 2.69
C ALA A 29 7.39 8.34 3.21
N GLU A 30 7.93 9.32 2.50
CA GLU A 30 9.16 10.00 2.88
C GLU A 30 8.99 10.86 4.15
N ARG A 31 7.85 11.55 4.30
CA ARG A 31 7.50 12.34 5.49
C ARG A 31 7.38 11.47 6.74
N LEU A 32 6.84 10.25 6.62
CA LEU A 32 6.75 9.29 7.72
C LEU A 32 8.07 8.56 8.01
N GLY A 33 9.13 8.85 7.26
CA GLY A 33 10.46 8.31 7.52
C GLY A 33 10.78 6.99 6.81
N TYR A 34 9.91 6.53 5.91
CA TYR A 34 10.20 5.38 5.05
C TYR A 34 11.17 5.76 3.92
N ARG A 35 11.83 4.74 3.37
CA ARG A 35 12.51 4.79 2.07
C ARG A 35 11.51 4.36 1.00
N PHE A 36 10.99 5.31 0.24
CA PHE A 36 10.12 4.99 -0.89
C PHE A 36 10.93 4.28 -1.99
N THR A 37 10.42 3.15 -2.50
CA THR A 37 11.16 2.32 -3.46
C THR A 37 10.55 2.30 -4.86
N LYS A 38 9.23 2.16 -4.99
CA LYS A 38 8.50 2.15 -6.26
C LYS A 38 6.99 2.29 -6.02
N THR A 39 6.25 2.62 -7.07
CA THR A 39 4.78 2.50 -7.10
C THR A 39 4.39 1.24 -7.89
N VAL A 40 3.49 0.45 -7.33
CA VAL A 40 2.80 -0.65 -8.03
C VAL A 40 1.47 -0.12 -8.57
N VAL A 41 1.25 -0.25 -9.88
CA VAL A 41 0.05 0.25 -10.55
C VAL A 41 -0.70 -0.92 -11.18
N PHE A 42 -1.91 -1.19 -10.69
CA PHE A 42 -2.82 -2.18 -11.27
C PHE A 42 -4.04 -1.54 -11.91
N SER A 43 -4.85 -2.34 -12.60
CA SER A 43 -6.13 -1.93 -13.16
C SER A 43 -7.21 -2.97 -12.83
N ASN A 44 -8.46 -2.68 -13.20
CA ASN A 44 -9.55 -3.65 -13.21
C ASN A 44 -9.31 -4.91 -14.06
N ARG A 45 -8.24 -4.96 -14.87
CA ARG A 45 -7.84 -6.15 -15.64
C ARG A 45 -6.81 -7.02 -14.92
N THR A 46 -6.29 -6.58 -13.78
CA THR A 46 -5.36 -7.38 -12.98
C THR A 46 -6.15 -8.42 -12.20
N GLU A 47 -5.97 -9.69 -12.53
CA GLU A 47 -6.50 -10.80 -11.75
C GLU A 47 -5.79 -10.90 -10.39
N ASN A 48 -6.58 -11.11 -9.33
CA ASN A 48 -6.11 -11.20 -7.94
C ASN A 48 -5.10 -10.07 -7.56
N PRO A 49 -5.53 -8.79 -7.60
CA PRO A 49 -4.63 -7.66 -7.37
C PRO A 49 -4.03 -7.68 -5.96
N LEU A 50 -4.79 -8.13 -4.95
CA LEU A 50 -4.32 -8.20 -3.57
C LEU A 50 -3.23 -9.26 -3.38
N GLY A 51 -3.41 -10.46 -3.93
CA GLY A 51 -2.38 -11.50 -3.87
C GLY A 51 -1.08 -11.07 -4.55
N ARG A 52 -1.17 -10.48 -5.74
CA ARG A 52 0.01 -9.93 -6.44
C ARG A 52 0.68 -8.80 -5.67
N LEU A 53 -0.09 -7.95 -4.98
CA LEU A 53 0.47 -6.89 -4.13
C LEU A 53 1.25 -7.49 -2.96
N ILE A 54 0.73 -8.54 -2.31
CA ILE A 54 1.41 -9.27 -1.23
C ILE A 54 2.74 -9.86 -1.74
N ASP A 55 2.76 -10.46 -2.94
CA ASP A 55 3.99 -10.97 -3.55
C ASP A 55 5.04 -9.85 -3.76
N VAL A 56 4.59 -8.67 -4.18
CA VAL A 56 5.48 -7.50 -4.36
C VAL A 56 5.98 -6.97 -3.01
N VAL A 57 5.14 -6.94 -1.98
CA VAL A 57 5.54 -6.58 -0.60
C VAL A 57 6.65 -7.52 -0.14
N ALA A 58 6.46 -8.84 -0.27
CA ALA A 58 7.44 -9.84 0.12
C ALA A 58 8.75 -9.69 -0.67
N THR A 59 8.68 -9.59 -1.99
CA THR A 59 9.86 -9.51 -2.86
C THR A 59 10.63 -8.19 -2.70
N SER A 60 9.94 -7.11 -2.34
CA SER A 60 10.58 -5.79 -2.10
C SER A 60 10.99 -5.59 -0.64
N GLU A 61 10.74 -6.58 0.23
CA GLU A 61 10.90 -6.50 1.68
C GLU A 61 10.20 -5.29 2.30
N ALA A 62 9.12 -4.81 1.66
CA ALA A 62 8.43 -3.59 2.07
C ALA A 62 7.74 -3.82 3.42
N VAL A 63 7.97 -2.92 4.37
CA VAL A 63 7.29 -3.00 5.69
C VAL A 63 6.01 -2.17 5.71
N ALA A 64 5.81 -1.30 4.72
CA ALA A 64 4.63 -0.47 4.57
C ALA A 64 4.20 -0.35 3.09
N VAL A 65 2.89 -0.34 2.88
CA VAL A 65 2.25 0.01 1.61
C VAL A 65 1.50 1.31 1.80
N VAL A 66 1.79 2.30 0.94
CA VAL A 66 1.10 3.59 0.95
C VAL A 66 0.13 3.67 -0.24
N VAL A 67 -1.13 3.98 0.02
CA VAL A 67 -2.23 4.03 -0.96
C VAL A 67 -2.96 5.38 -0.89
N PRO A 68 -3.63 5.84 -1.97
CA PRO A 68 -4.38 7.10 -1.90
C PRO A 68 -5.51 7.04 -0.86
N ASN A 69 -6.29 5.97 -0.88
CA ASN A 69 -7.41 5.69 0.02
C ASN A 69 -7.81 4.20 -0.08
N LEU A 70 -8.75 3.74 0.74
CA LEU A 70 -9.17 2.33 0.78
C LEU A 70 -9.90 1.85 -0.49
N ALA A 71 -10.44 2.73 -1.33
CA ALA A 71 -11.08 2.30 -2.58
C ALA A 71 -10.09 1.55 -3.49
N HIS A 72 -8.80 1.88 -3.42
CA HIS A 72 -7.75 1.16 -4.15
C HIS A 72 -7.55 -0.29 -3.68
N LEU A 73 -7.98 -0.62 -2.47
CA LEU A 73 -7.90 -1.96 -1.85
C LEU A 73 -9.24 -2.72 -1.86
N GLY A 74 -10.32 -2.11 -2.33
CA GLY A 74 -11.66 -2.71 -2.30
C GLY A 74 -12.53 -2.19 -1.14
N ASP A 75 -12.36 -0.92 -0.78
CA ASP A 75 -13.13 -0.15 0.21
C ASP A 75 -12.90 -0.49 1.69
N ASP A 76 -12.29 -1.63 1.99
CA ASP A 76 -11.90 -2.03 3.34
C ASP A 76 -10.39 -2.31 3.48
N VAL A 77 -9.90 -2.39 4.72
CA VAL A 77 -8.53 -2.79 5.04
C VAL A 77 -8.40 -4.30 4.91
N PRO A 78 -7.59 -4.84 3.97
CA PRO A 78 -7.53 -6.28 3.78
C PRO A 78 -6.63 -6.96 4.84
N ASP A 79 -7.21 -7.84 5.66
CA ASP A 79 -6.49 -8.59 6.71
C ASP A 79 -5.25 -9.30 6.19
N SER A 80 -5.32 -9.88 4.98
CA SER A 80 -4.20 -10.61 4.38
C SER A 80 -3.00 -9.71 4.05
N LEU A 81 -3.24 -8.44 3.72
CA LEU A 81 -2.17 -7.46 3.50
C LEU A 81 -1.67 -6.91 4.84
N LEU A 82 -2.59 -6.62 5.76
CA LEU A 82 -2.27 -6.15 7.11
C LEU A 82 -1.49 -7.20 7.93
N ALA A 83 -1.57 -8.48 7.58
CA ALA A 83 -0.78 -9.55 8.20
C ALA A 83 0.70 -9.51 7.83
N VAL A 84 1.07 -8.88 6.71
CA VAL A 84 2.45 -8.86 6.17
C VAL A 84 3.12 -7.49 6.25
N CYS A 85 2.37 -6.39 6.19
CA CYS A 85 2.90 -5.03 6.26
C CYS A 85 1.91 -4.04 6.89
N GLU A 86 2.39 -2.83 7.20
CA GLU A 86 1.53 -1.69 7.52
C GLU A 86 0.82 -1.18 6.27
N ILE A 87 -0.41 -0.67 6.42
CA ILE A 87 -1.15 0.00 5.35
C ILE A 87 -1.31 1.47 5.74
N VAL A 88 -0.91 2.38 4.86
CA VAL A 88 -1.03 3.82 5.08
C VAL A 88 -1.88 4.43 3.98
N THR A 89 -2.96 5.12 4.34
CA THR A 89 -3.77 5.89 3.41
C THR A 89 -3.32 7.35 3.37
N VAL A 90 -3.41 8.00 2.20
CA VAL A 90 -3.15 9.44 2.05
C VAL A 90 -4.35 10.27 2.51
N SER A 91 -5.56 9.88 2.10
CA SER A 91 -6.79 10.62 2.40
C SER A 91 -7.94 9.66 2.78
N PRO A 92 -8.43 9.69 4.03
CA PRO A 92 -7.81 10.36 5.16
C PRO A 92 -6.41 9.80 5.45
N GLU A 93 -5.52 10.60 6.03
CA GLU A 93 -4.20 10.11 6.47
C GLU A 93 -4.41 9.15 7.66
N THR A 94 -4.15 7.87 7.47
CA THR A 94 -4.34 6.85 8.51
C THR A 94 -3.32 5.73 8.34
N THR A 95 -2.74 5.31 9.46
CA THR A 95 -1.85 4.14 9.51
C THR A 95 -2.57 2.99 10.18
N TYR A 96 -2.76 1.91 9.44
CA TYR A 96 -3.26 0.64 9.94
C TYR A 96 -2.04 -0.23 10.26
N ALA A 97 -1.81 -0.43 11.56
CA ALA A 97 -0.67 -1.18 12.05
C ALA A 97 -0.82 -2.67 11.72
N ARG A 98 0.31 -3.30 11.39
CA ARG A 98 0.38 -4.74 11.16
C ARG A 98 -0.17 -5.48 12.37
N THR A 99 -1.18 -6.33 12.17
CA THR A 99 -1.65 -7.24 13.22
C THR A 99 -0.79 -8.49 13.18
N LEU A 100 -0.01 -8.74 14.24
CA LEU A 100 0.57 -10.07 14.43
C LEU A 100 -0.59 -11.02 14.76
N PRO A 101 -0.69 -12.19 14.11
CA PRO A 101 -1.66 -13.18 14.56
C PRO A 101 -1.42 -13.43 16.04
N ALA A 102 -2.49 -13.35 16.84
CA ALA A 102 -2.42 -13.74 18.23
C ALA A 102 -1.89 -15.18 18.25
N ILE A 103 -0.68 -15.37 18.80
CA ILE A 103 -0.09 -16.70 18.97
C ILE A 103 -1.08 -17.47 19.84
N THR A 104 -1.84 -18.38 19.24
CA THR A 104 -2.64 -19.34 20.00
C THR A 104 -1.68 -20.48 20.32
N VAL A 105 -1.15 -20.46 21.54
CA VAL A 105 -0.40 -21.57 22.15
C VAL A 105 -1.33 -22.72 22.52
#